data_AF-A0A960D1R7-F1
#
_entry.id   AF-A0A960D1R7-F1
#
_cell.length_a   1.000
_cell.length_b   1.000
_cell.length_c   1.000
_cell.angle_alpha   90.00
_cell.angle_beta   90.00
_cell.angle_gamma   90.00
#
_symmetry.space_group_name_H-M   'P 1'
#
loop_
_entity.id
_entity.type
_entity.pdbx_description
1 polymer ?
#
loop_
_entity_poly.entity_id
_entity_poly.type
_entity_poly.pdbx_seq_one_letter_code
_entity_poly.pdbx_strand_id
1 'polypeptide(L)'
;ASAPSTHHSKDRGCTAPGCTAPGHLCEVHHVEDWAGGGLINIDTLTFACAPHHKLLDQGWTTRKLPTGDTQWIPPPQLPLLSAGTNDFHHPEKLIGDQGDEAA
;
A
#
# COMPACT_ATOMS: atom_id res chain seq x y z
N ALA A 1 -12.95 -18.89 0.72
CA ALA A 1 -12.78 -17.76 1.66
C ALA A 1 -11.30 -17.61 1.93
N SER A 2 -10.68 -16.53 1.47
CA SER A 2 -9.26 -16.26 1.74
C SER A 2 -9.08 -16.02 3.24
N ALA A 3 -8.07 -16.64 3.84
CA ALA A 3 -7.75 -16.42 5.25
C ALA A 3 -7.47 -14.92 5.51
N PRO A 4 -7.89 -14.35 6.66
CA PRO A 4 -7.57 -12.97 7.00
C PRO A 4 -6.05 -12.84 7.12
N SER A 5 -5.45 -12.20 6.13
CA SER A 5 -4.01 -11.95 6.10
C SER A 5 -3.76 -10.65 6.85
N THR A 6 -2.92 -10.72 7.88
CA THR A 6 -2.59 -9.54 8.67
C THR A 6 -1.92 -8.50 7.78
N HIS A 7 -2.22 -7.23 8.05
CA HIS A 7 -1.67 -6.10 7.31
C HIS A 7 -0.13 -6.12 7.25
N HIS A 8 0.50 -6.60 8.32
CA HIS A 8 1.94 -6.78 8.42
C HIS A 8 2.49 -7.78 7.39
N SER A 9 1.78 -8.87 7.12
CA SER A 9 2.17 -9.88 6.13
C SER A 9 1.98 -9.38 4.69
N LYS A 10 1.02 -8.48 4.47
CA LYS A 10 0.67 -7.94 3.14
C LYS A 10 1.57 -6.80 2.70
N ASP A 11 1.73 -5.74 3.50
CA ASP A 11 2.44 -4.53 3.05
C ASP A 11 3.95 -4.61 3.35
N ARG A 12 4.35 -5.31 4.42
CA ARG A 12 5.75 -5.51 4.90
C ARG A 12 6.58 -4.25 5.20
N GLY A 13 6.14 -3.07 4.77
CA GLY A 13 6.73 -1.76 4.97
C GLY A 13 5.86 -0.64 4.42
N CYS A 14 6.42 0.56 4.29
CA CYS A 14 5.66 1.71 3.80
C CYS A 14 5.28 1.51 2.33
N THR A 15 4.00 1.70 2.00
CA THR A 15 3.51 1.50 0.63
C THR A 15 3.73 2.69 -0.30
N ALA A 16 4.25 3.81 0.21
CA ALA A 16 4.55 4.98 -0.60
C ALA A 16 5.64 4.67 -1.64
N PRO A 17 5.46 5.08 -2.91
CA PRO A 17 6.39 4.77 -4.00
C PRO A 17 7.86 5.04 -3.64
N GLY A 18 8.70 4.01 -3.77
CA GLY A 18 10.14 4.09 -3.52
C GLY A 18 10.55 4.20 -2.05
N CYS A 19 9.62 4.16 -1.10
CA CYS A 19 9.97 4.15 0.32
C CYS A 19 10.56 2.79 0.74
N THR A 20 11.59 2.83 1.58
CA THR A 20 12.25 1.63 2.12
C THR A 20 11.99 1.42 3.61
N ALA A 21 11.10 2.23 4.21
CA ALA A 21 10.84 2.19 5.64
C ALA A 21 10.17 0.85 6.02
N PRO A 22 10.73 0.09 6.97
CA PRO A 22 10.18 -1.20 7.39
C PRO A 22 8.88 -1.02 8.17
N GLY A 23 8.03 -2.06 8.18
CA GLY A 23 6.69 -1.98 8.76
C GLY A 23 6.62 -1.61 10.24
N HIS A 24 7.68 -1.87 11.03
CA HIS A 24 7.72 -1.47 12.44
C HIS A 24 7.92 0.05 12.65
N LEU A 25 8.24 0.80 11.59
CA LEU A 25 8.27 2.27 11.58
C LEU A 25 7.02 2.85 10.88
N CYS A 26 6.03 2.02 10.57
CA CYS A 26 4.82 2.41 9.90
C CYS A 26 3.63 2.47 10.85
N GLU A 27 2.75 3.40 10.55
CA GLU A 27 1.43 3.52 11.13
C GLU A 27 0.41 2.91 10.16
N VAL A 28 -0.73 2.48 10.71
CA VAL A 28 -1.86 1.97 9.92
C VAL A 28 -2.72 3.16 9.49
N HIS A 29 -2.87 3.33 8.19
CA HIS A 29 -3.72 4.33 7.55
C HIS A 29 -4.96 3.65 6.92
N HIS A 30 -6.12 4.28 7.06
CA HIS A 30 -7.35 3.85 6.37
C HIS A 30 -7.35 4.43 4.96
N VAL A 31 -7.39 3.57 3.94
CA VAL A 31 -7.36 3.99 2.53
C VAL A 31 -8.69 4.62 2.08
N GLU A 32 -9.78 4.36 2.81
CA GLU A 32 -11.10 4.95 2.58
C GLU A 32 -11.42 6.01 3.65
N ASP A 33 -12.13 7.07 3.26
CA ASP A 33 -12.58 8.12 4.17
C ASP A 33 -13.39 7.54 5.33
N TRP A 34 -12.84 7.66 6.55
CA TRP A 34 -13.42 7.19 7.81
C TRP A 34 -14.85 7.70 8.05
N ALA A 35 -15.25 8.80 7.40
CA ALA A 35 -16.45 9.57 7.69
C ALA A 35 -17.80 8.80 7.64
N GLY A 36 -17.82 7.59 7.08
CA GLY A 36 -19.04 6.76 6.95
C GLY A 36 -19.40 5.87 8.14
N GLY A 37 -18.55 5.75 9.18
CA GLY A 37 -18.84 4.86 10.32
C GLY A 37 -18.78 3.36 9.98
N GLY A 38 -18.04 2.99 8.93
CA GLY A 38 -17.82 1.61 8.54
C GLY A 38 -16.99 0.83 9.56
N LEU A 39 -17.21 -0.47 9.65
CA LEU A 39 -16.34 -1.39 10.39
C LEU A 39 -14.91 -1.30 9.82
N ILE A 40 -13.89 -1.40 10.69
CA ILE A 40 -12.50 -1.51 10.26
C ILE A 40 -12.37 -2.78 9.40
N ASN A 41 -12.30 -2.59 8.08
CA ASN A 41 -11.99 -3.67 7.16
C ASN A 41 -10.47 -3.75 7.05
N ILE A 42 -9.89 -4.85 7.54
CA ILE A 42 -8.43 -5.05 7.48
C ILE A 42 -7.88 -5.01 6.04
N ASP A 43 -8.73 -5.29 5.04
CA ASP A 43 -8.35 -5.24 3.63
C ASP A 43 -8.26 -3.82 3.07
N THR A 44 -8.81 -2.81 3.76
CA THR A 44 -8.77 -1.39 3.35
C THR A 44 -7.72 -0.57 4.10
N LEU A 45 -6.84 -1.23 4.85
CA LEU A 45 -5.74 -0.59 5.58
C LEU A 45 -4.47 -0.52 4.72
N THR A 46 -3.58 0.41 5.02
CA THR A 46 -2.22 0.49 4.45
C THR A 46 -1.18 0.96 5.45
N PHE A 47 0.09 0.60 5.23
CA PHE A 47 1.22 1.11 6.00
C PHE A 47 1.79 2.38 5.41
N ALA A 48 1.89 3.41 6.25
CA ALA A 48 2.59 4.65 5.96
C ALA A 48 3.57 4.96 7.09
N CYS A 49 4.85 5.20 6.77
CA CYS A 49 5.77 5.75 7.78
C CYS A 49 5.39 7.19 8.11
N ALA A 50 5.78 7.69 9.29
CA ALA A 50 5.42 9.03 9.76
C ALA A 50 5.51 10.17 8.71
N PRO A 51 6.61 10.31 7.91
CA PRO A 51 6.66 11.38 6.91
C PRO A 51 5.64 11.21 5.77
N HIS A 52 5.41 9.97 5.30
CA HIS A 52 4.43 9.70 4.24
C HIS A 52 3.00 9.76 4.76
N HIS A 53 2.75 9.37 6.01
CA HIS A 53 1.43 9.52 6.61
C HIS A 53 0.99 10.99 6.60
N LYS A 54 1.93 11.88 6.93
CA LYS A 54 1.71 13.33 6.92
C LYS A 54 1.43 13.92 5.53
N LEU A 55 1.75 13.23 4.44
CA LEU A 55 1.41 13.67 3.09
C LEU A 55 -0.09 13.55 2.78
N LEU A 56 -0.79 12.67 3.48
CA LEU A 56 -2.24 12.48 3.31
C LEU A 56 -3.02 13.73 3.75
N ASP A 57 -2.52 14.45 4.75
CA ASP A 57 -3.03 15.78 5.14
C ASP A 57 -2.68 16.88 4.12
N GLN A 58 -1.82 16.60 3.15
CA GLN A 58 -1.27 17.56 2.18
C GLN A 58 -1.77 17.29 0.75
N GLY A 59 -2.94 16.66 0.62
CA GLY A 59 -3.62 16.45 -0.66
C GLY A 59 -3.20 15.17 -1.40
N TRP A 60 -2.37 14.33 -0.79
CA TRP A 60 -2.21 12.96 -1.28
C TRP A 60 -3.40 12.12 -0.85
N THR A 61 -3.80 11.20 -1.71
CA THR A 61 -4.83 10.20 -1.38
C THR A 61 -4.31 8.80 -1.70
N THR A 62 -4.93 7.78 -1.11
CA THR A 62 -4.59 6.39 -1.42
C THR A 62 -5.81 5.63 -1.93
N ARG A 63 -5.57 4.55 -2.67
CA ARG A 63 -6.61 3.61 -3.12
C ARG A 63 -6.06 2.19 -3.14
N LYS A 64 -6.87 1.20 -2.73
CA LYS A 64 -6.55 -0.21 -2.92
C LYS A 64 -6.83 -0.66 -4.35
N LEU A 65 -5.84 -1.27 -4.99
CA LEU A 65 -5.99 -1.89 -6.30
C LEU A 65 -6.54 -3.32 -6.17
N PRO A 66 -7.13 -3.90 -7.24
CA PRO A 66 -7.56 -5.29 -7.24
C PRO A 66 -6.44 -6.30 -6.94
N THR A 67 -5.17 -5.92 -7.15
CA THR A 67 -3.99 -6.71 -6.80
C THR A 67 -3.70 -6.75 -5.29
N GLY A 68 -4.40 -5.93 -4.49
CA GLY A 68 -4.16 -5.73 -3.06
C GLY A 68 -3.21 -4.57 -2.73
N ASP A 69 -2.54 -4.02 -3.75
CA ASP A 69 -1.57 -2.96 -3.60
C ASP A 69 -2.22 -1.61 -3.27
N THR A 70 -1.50 -0.80 -2.50
CA THR A 70 -1.90 0.59 -2.26
C THR A 70 -1.31 1.48 -3.34
N GLN A 71 -2.18 2.12 -4.09
CA GLN A 71 -1.83 3.20 -5.01
C GLN A 71 -1.87 4.53 -4.27
N TRP A 72 -0.77 5.27 -4.30
CA TRP A 72 -0.63 6.65 -3.85
C TRP A 72 -0.90 7.60 -5.01
N ILE A 73 -1.86 8.50 -4.81
CA ILE A 73 -2.33 9.45 -5.81
C ILE A 73 -1.89 10.84 -5.34
N PRO A 74 -0.98 11.51 -6.08
CA PRO A 74 -0.50 12.83 -5.73
C PRO A 74 -1.58 13.90 -5.98
N PRO A 75 -1.42 15.09 -5.38
CA PRO A 75 -2.13 16.29 -5.80
C PRO A 75 -2.00 16.53 -7.31
N PRO A 76 -3.00 17.14 -7.99
CA PRO A 76 -3.00 17.32 -9.45
C PRO A 76 -1.78 18.05 -10.03
N GLN A 77 -1.04 18.78 -9.20
CA GLN A 77 0.14 19.54 -9.59
C GLN A 77 1.42 18.70 -9.65
N LEU A 78 1.41 17.46 -9.15
CA LEU A 78 2.58 16.59 -9.08
C LEU A 78 2.41 15.34 -9.97
N PRO A 79 3.47 14.87 -10.64
CA PRO A 79 3.40 13.67 -11.45
C PRO A 79 3.26 12.41 -10.58
N LEU A 80 2.54 11.41 -11.09
CA LEU A 80 2.51 10.07 -10.51
C LEU A 80 3.87 9.39 -10.71
N LEU A 81 4.52 9.01 -9.60
CA LEU A 81 5.73 8.19 -9.62
C LEU A 81 5.35 6.70 -9.66
N SER A 82 5.93 5.92 -10.58
CA SER A 82 5.84 4.45 -10.65
C SER A 82 4.42 3.88 -10.43
N ALA A 83 3.46 4.29 -11.25
CA ALA A 83 2.03 3.92 -11.15
C ALA A 83 1.37 4.22 -9.78
N GLY A 84 2.08 4.88 -8.86
CA GLY A 84 1.68 5.14 -7.49
C GLY A 84 1.90 3.96 -6.53
N THR A 85 2.58 2.89 -6.91
CA THR A 85 2.79 1.71 -6.04
C THR A 85 4.25 1.55 -5.58
N ASN A 86 4.48 0.73 -4.55
CA ASN A 86 5.81 0.40 -4.04
C ASN A 86 6.08 -1.11 -4.06
N ASP A 87 7.02 -1.53 -4.91
CA ASP A 87 7.44 -2.94 -5.00
C ASP A 87 8.67 -3.26 -4.14
N PHE A 88 9.27 -2.27 -3.45
CA PHE A 88 10.50 -2.47 -2.67
C PHE A 88 10.37 -3.59 -1.62
N HIS A 89 9.22 -3.68 -0.97
CA HIS A 89 8.94 -4.70 0.05
C HIS A 89 8.43 -6.03 -0.53
N HIS A 90 8.27 -6.10 -1.86
CA HIS A 90 7.77 -7.25 -2.62
C HIS A 90 8.67 -7.58 -3.82
N PRO A 91 9.96 -7.88 -3.58
CA PRO A 91 10.88 -8.21 -4.67
C PRO A 91 10.42 -9.40 -5.51
N GLU A 92 9.61 -10.30 -4.95
CA GLU A 92 8.99 -11.40 -5.69
C GLU A 92 8.13 -10.96 -6.88
N LYS A 93 7.62 -9.72 -6.90
CA LYS A 93 6.83 -9.20 -8.04
C LYS A 93 7.67 -8.78 -9.23
N LEU A 94 8.96 -8.51 -8.99
CA LEU A 94 9.92 -8.12 -10.05
C LEU A 94 10.46 -9.35 -10.77
N ILE A 95 10.46 -10.48 -10.08
CA ILE A 95 10.71 -11.79 -10.66
C ILE A 95 9.37 -12.16 -11.31
N GLY A 96 9.18 -11.80 -12.58
CA GLY A 96 7.96 -12.16 -13.31
C GLY A 96 7.64 -13.64 -13.11
N ASP A 97 6.35 -13.99 -13.12
CA ASP A 97 5.85 -15.36 -12.92
C ASP A 97 6.66 -16.31 -13.81
N GLN A 98 7.69 -16.95 -13.23
CA GLN A 98 8.28 -18.14 -13.80
C GLN A 98 7.24 -19.19 -13.51
N GLY A 99 6.20 -19.19 -14.35
CA GLY A 99 5.10 -20.12 -14.26
C GLY A 99 5.69 -21.51 -14.07
N ASP A 100 4.97 -22.32 -13.32
CA ASP A 100 5.19 -23.75 -13.15
C ASP A 100 5.25 -24.45 -14.54
N GLU A 101 6.35 -24.27 -15.26
CA GLU A 101 6.66 -24.93 -16.52
C GLU A 101 7.36 -26.24 -16.15
N ALA A 102 6.52 -27.28 -16.08
CA ALA A 102 6.84 -28.71 -16.13
C ALA A 102 7.50 -29.36 -14.89
N ALA A 103 6.69 -30.09 -14.13
CA ALA A 103 6.90 -31.52 -13.82
C ALA A 103 5.59 -32.20 -13.42
#